data_AF-F1A9B0-F1
#
_entry.id   AF-F1A9B0-F1
#
_cell.length_a   1.000
_cell.length_b   1.000
_cell.length_c   1.000
_cell.angle_alpha   90.00
_cell.angle_beta   90.00
_cell.angle_gamma   90.00
#
_symmetry.space_group_name_H-M   'P 1'
#
loop_
_entity.id
_entity.type
_entity.pdbx_description
1 polymer ?
#
loop_
_entity_poly.entity_id
_entity_poly.type
_entity_poly.pdbx_seq_one_letter_code
_entity_poly.pdbx_strand_id
1 'polypeptide(L)'
;MAPVKISHVVSFSSQDSRHPVENLLDSSEPMKPWLGSPQDHSGQLKVELQLERAVPISYIDVGNCGCAFLQVDVGRSSWPPDRPFLTLLPMATLMSPTDSKLGKNCSGVRMFKEGDFLAPAASESWDRLRVTCSQPFNRQQPFGLMFLRVRSLLEPREDPESSQATEHNQEESSVQAPEASPWLASPAIRRTFFPDPQPYVAPRASENAQREAEEAPSLWCPQWSLLLLVVSHPMRYQSKRSLSFHAVLGKGALGRSLSSGAVSSSYSLGL
;
A
#
# COMPACT_ATOMS: atom_id res chain seq x y z
N MET A 1 -15.06 7.80 2.22
CA MET A 1 -13.97 7.00 1.63
C MET A 1 -14.54 6.06 0.60
N ALA A 2 -14.13 6.18 -0.65
CA ALA A 2 -14.70 5.39 -1.72
C ALA A 2 -13.99 4.02 -1.85
N PRO A 3 -14.73 2.90 -1.97
CA PRO A 3 -14.15 1.64 -2.41
C PRO A 3 -13.59 1.78 -3.82
N VAL A 4 -12.45 1.14 -4.08
CA VAL A 4 -11.82 1.08 -5.40
C VAL A 4 -12.06 -0.32 -5.94
N LYS A 5 -12.73 -0.43 -7.09
CA LYS A 5 -13.03 -1.73 -7.68
C LYS A 5 -11.76 -2.36 -8.25
N ILE A 6 -11.58 -3.64 -7.95
CA ILE A 6 -10.59 -4.48 -8.62
C ILE A 6 -11.26 -5.05 -9.87
N SER A 7 -10.73 -4.70 -11.04
CA SER A 7 -11.34 -5.05 -12.33
C SER A 7 -11.13 -6.51 -12.71
N HIS A 8 -9.89 -7.00 -12.64
CA HIS A 8 -9.52 -8.37 -12.99
C HIS A 8 -8.16 -8.76 -12.42
N VAL A 9 -7.88 -10.07 -12.46
CA VAL A 9 -6.58 -10.66 -12.15
C VAL A 9 -5.67 -10.56 -13.37
N VAL A 10 -4.49 -9.97 -13.20
CA VAL A 10 -3.45 -9.87 -14.24
C VAL A 10 -2.60 -11.13 -14.29
N SER A 11 -2.14 -11.59 -13.12
CA SER A 11 -1.34 -12.80 -12.98
C SER A 11 -1.43 -13.34 -11.55
N PHE A 12 -1.11 -14.61 -11.37
CA PHE A 12 -1.00 -15.23 -10.05
C PHE A 12 0.03 -16.37 -10.07
N SER A 13 0.57 -16.73 -8.90
CA SER A 13 1.55 -17.81 -8.78
C SER A 13 0.90 -19.19 -8.60
N SER A 14 -0.19 -19.28 -7.83
CA SER A 14 -0.83 -20.53 -7.45
C SER A 14 -2.25 -20.28 -6.94
N GLN A 15 -3.14 -21.24 -7.17
CA GLN A 15 -4.53 -21.19 -6.68
C GLN A 15 -5.14 -22.58 -6.50
N ASP A 16 -6.08 -22.68 -5.56
CA ASP A 16 -6.96 -23.84 -5.39
C ASP A 16 -8.17 -23.75 -6.35
N SER A 17 -8.63 -24.88 -6.86
CA SER A 17 -9.74 -24.93 -7.83
C SER A 17 -11.09 -24.50 -7.26
N ARG A 18 -11.30 -24.62 -5.93
CA ARG A 18 -12.52 -24.20 -5.23
C ARG A 18 -12.37 -22.81 -4.61
N HIS A 19 -11.15 -22.37 -4.39
CA HIS A 19 -10.80 -21.10 -3.76
C HIS A 19 -9.86 -20.27 -4.65
N PRO A 20 -10.30 -19.92 -5.88
CA PRO A 20 -9.43 -19.28 -6.85
C PRO A 20 -9.25 -17.78 -6.55
N VAL A 21 -8.33 -17.14 -7.27
CA VAL A 21 -7.94 -15.74 -7.06
C VAL A 21 -9.10 -14.77 -7.31
N GLU A 22 -9.99 -15.13 -8.24
CA GLU A 22 -11.15 -14.31 -8.64
C GLU A 22 -12.09 -14.02 -7.47
N ASN A 23 -12.06 -14.84 -6.41
CA ASN A 23 -12.81 -14.57 -5.20
C ASN A 23 -12.42 -13.24 -4.52
N LEU A 24 -11.21 -12.72 -4.77
CA LEU A 24 -10.79 -11.39 -4.26
C LEU A 24 -11.44 -10.22 -5.01
N LEU A 25 -11.98 -10.46 -6.21
CA LEU A 25 -12.62 -9.40 -7.02
C LEU A 25 -14.03 -9.11 -6.53
N ASP A 26 -14.71 -10.13 -5.98
CA ASP A 26 -16.08 -10.03 -5.54
C ASP A 26 -16.17 -9.52 -4.09
N SER A 27 -17.00 -8.51 -3.88
CA SER A 27 -17.32 -7.99 -2.55
C SER A 27 -18.64 -8.52 -2.00
N SER A 28 -19.28 -9.47 -2.70
CA SER A 28 -20.53 -10.10 -2.29
C SER A 28 -20.33 -11.04 -1.10
N GLU A 29 -21.38 -11.18 -0.29
CA GLU A 29 -21.41 -12.11 0.84
C GLU A 29 -22.17 -13.39 0.44
N PRO A 30 -21.74 -14.59 0.87
CA PRO A 30 -20.60 -14.84 1.76
C PRO A 30 -19.25 -14.73 1.05
N MET A 31 -18.30 -14.03 1.68
CA MET A 31 -16.92 -13.95 1.19
C MET A 31 -16.29 -15.34 1.05
N LYS A 32 -15.62 -15.56 -0.08
CA LYS A 32 -14.88 -16.79 -0.36
C LYS A 32 -13.38 -16.47 -0.37
N PRO A 33 -12.53 -17.31 0.22
CA PRO A 33 -11.11 -17.04 0.22
C PRO A 33 -10.49 -17.33 -1.15
N TRP A 34 -9.36 -16.67 -1.41
CA TRP A 34 -8.33 -17.17 -2.31
C TRP A 34 -7.34 -17.99 -1.50
N LEU A 35 -7.07 -19.23 -1.93
CA LEU A 35 -6.06 -20.11 -1.34
C LEU A 35 -5.10 -20.60 -2.41
N GLY A 36 -3.87 -20.91 -2.01
CA GLY A 36 -2.91 -21.60 -2.87
C GLY A 36 -3.33 -23.04 -3.19
N SER A 37 -2.82 -23.58 -4.30
CA SER A 37 -3.02 -24.99 -4.64
C SER A 37 -2.50 -25.90 -3.51
N PRO A 38 -3.20 -26.98 -3.17
CA PRO A 38 -2.70 -27.98 -2.21
C PRO A 38 -1.36 -28.62 -2.61
N GLN A 39 -0.98 -28.53 -3.90
CA GLN A 39 0.29 -29.03 -4.42
C GLN A 39 1.43 -28.00 -4.34
N ASP A 40 1.11 -26.74 -3.98
CA ASP A 40 2.10 -25.68 -3.84
C ASP A 40 2.61 -25.62 -2.40
N HIS A 41 3.89 -25.93 -2.24
CA HIS A 41 4.60 -25.89 -0.96
C HIS A 41 5.68 -24.80 -0.92
N SER A 42 5.62 -23.82 -1.83
CA SER A 42 6.54 -22.68 -1.86
C SER A 42 6.52 -21.85 -0.58
N GLY A 43 5.38 -21.84 0.12
CA GLY A 43 5.15 -20.99 1.29
C GLY A 43 4.95 -19.51 0.94
N GLN A 44 4.77 -19.19 -0.35
CA GLN A 44 4.48 -17.84 -0.82
C GLN A 44 3.47 -17.86 -1.97
N LEU A 45 2.46 -16.99 -1.87
CA LEU A 45 1.51 -16.75 -2.95
C LEU A 45 1.65 -15.31 -3.43
N LYS A 46 1.60 -15.12 -4.74
CA LYS A 46 1.62 -13.79 -5.36
C LYS A 46 0.45 -13.66 -6.30
N VAL A 47 -0.19 -12.50 -6.27
CA VAL A 47 -1.21 -12.09 -7.22
C VAL A 47 -0.94 -10.67 -7.70
N GLU A 48 -1.14 -10.43 -8.99
CA GLU A 48 -1.20 -9.10 -9.58
C GLU A 48 -2.63 -8.80 -10.01
N LEU A 49 -3.13 -7.64 -9.58
CA LEU A 49 -4.50 -7.21 -9.74
C LEU A 49 -4.54 -5.87 -10.46
N GLN A 50 -5.48 -5.70 -11.37
CA GLN A 50 -5.74 -4.44 -12.06
C GLN A 50 -6.92 -3.74 -11.39
N LEU A 51 -6.69 -2.52 -10.90
CA LEU A 51 -7.75 -1.63 -10.45
C LEU A 51 -8.47 -1.00 -11.63
N GLU A 52 -9.72 -0.62 -11.45
CA GLU A 52 -10.54 0.00 -12.51
C GLU A 52 -9.97 1.33 -13.02
N ARG A 53 -9.23 2.05 -12.16
CA ARG A 53 -8.58 3.33 -12.47
C ARG A 53 -7.36 3.56 -11.57
N ALA A 54 -6.47 4.44 -12.03
CA ALA A 54 -5.33 4.89 -11.23
C ALA A 54 -5.79 5.87 -10.13
N VAL A 55 -5.59 5.50 -8.87
CA VAL A 55 -6.00 6.31 -7.71
C VAL A 55 -4.95 6.32 -6.61
N PRO A 56 -4.89 7.37 -5.77
CA PRO A 56 -4.15 7.29 -4.53
C PRO A 56 -4.81 6.28 -3.60
N ILE A 57 -4.01 5.38 -3.03
CA ILE A 57 -4.47 4.34 -2.12
C ILE A 57 -4.31 4.86 -0.70
N SER A 58 -5.43 5.02 -0.01
CA SER A 58 -5.43 5.59 1.34
C SER A 58 -5.59 4.53 2.41
N TYR A 59 -6.32 3.45 2.11
CA TYR A 59 -6.55 2.35 3.05
C TYR A 59 -6.60 1.01 2.32
N ILE A 60 -6.11 -0.03 2.99
CA ILE A 60 -6.19 -1.42 2.54
C ILE A 60 -6.71 -2.25 3.71
N ASP A 61 -7.84 -2.93 3.52
CA ASP A 61 -8.31 -3.94 4.47
C ASP A 61 -8.04 -5.34 3.95
N VAL A 62 -7.59 -6.19 4.86
CA VAL A 62 -7.21 -7.55 4.55
C VAL A 62 -7.89 -8.48 5.54
N GLY A 63 -8.72 -9.38 5.01
CA GLY A 63 -9.16 -10.56 5.74
C GLY A 63 -8.12 -11.65 5.53
N ASN A 64 -7.46 -12.07 6.61
CA ASN A 64 -6.47 -13.14 6.53
C ASN A 64 -7.15 -14.50 6.32
N CYS A 65 -6.44 -15.42 5.67
CA CYS A 65 -6.74 -16.84 5.69
C CYS A 65 -5.43 -17.62 5.84
N GLY A 66 -4.80 -17.54 7.01
CA GLY A 66 -3.61 -18.34 7.34
C GLY A 66 -2.26 -17.77 6.88
N CYS A 67 -2.20 -16.55 6.34
CA CYS A 67 -0.92 -15.90 6.03
C CYS A 67 -0.21 -15.42 7.30
N ALA A 68 1.10 -15.65 7.39
CA ALA A 68 1.92 -15.03 8.44
C ALA A 68 2.29 -13.59 8.09
N PHE A 69 2.61 -13.34 6.82
CA PHE A 69 3.04 -12.04 6.33
C PHE A 69 2.29 -11.65 5.06
N LEU A 70 2.14 -10.34 4.88
CA LEU A 70 1.58 -9.71 3.69
C LEU A 70 2.46 -8.55 3.26
N GLN A 71 2.72 -8.42 1.96
CA GLN A 71 3.31 -7.23 1.36
C GLN A 71 2.43 -6.77 0.19
N VAL A 72 2.29 -5.46 0.01
CA VAL A 72 1.59 -4.87 -1.14
C VAL A 72 2.53 -3.93 -1.86
N ASP A 73 2.82 -4.27 -3.11
CA ASP A 73 3.52 -3.41 -4.04
C ASP A 73 2.54 -2.82 -5.06
N VAL A 74 2.92 -1.68 -5.64
CA VAL A 74 2.11 -0.89 -6.56
C VAL A 74 2.89 -0.58 -7.83
N GLY A 75 2.16 -0.43 -8.93
CA GLY A 75 2.71 -0.05 -10.21
C GLY A 75 1.65 0.56 -11.10
N ARG A 76 2.03 0.86 -12.35
CA ARG A 76 1.07 1.29 -13.37
C ARG A 76 0.97 0.30 -14.50
N SER A 77 -0.23 0.15 -15.04
CA SER A 77 -0.48 -0.67 -16.24
C SER A 77 0.27 -0.20 -17.47
N SER A 78 0.54 1.11 -17.55
CA SER A 78 1.31 1.75 -18.63
C SER A 78 2.82 1.64 -18.47
N TRP A 79 3.33 1.05 -17.38
CA TRP A 79 4.75 0.90 -17.19
C TRP A 79 5.35 -0.16 -18.12
N PRO A 80 6.60 0.03 -18.57
CA PRO A 80 7.37 -1.01 -19.23
C PRO A 80 7.44 -2.29 -18.35
N PRO A 81 7.41 -3.50 -18.95
CA PRO A 81 7.43 -4.76 -18.20
C PRO A 81 8.65 -4.96 -17.28
N ASP A 82 9.77 -4.33 -17.61
CA ASP A 82 11.04 -4.37 -16.88
C ASP A 82 11.09 -3.40 -15.69
N ARG A 83 10.13 -2.47 -15.59
CA ARG A 83 10.07 -1.53 -14.46
C ARG A 83 9.60 -2.27 -13.20
N PRO A 84 10.37 -2.23 -12.10
CA PRO A 84 9.95 -2.88 -10.86
C PRO A 84 8.77 -2.15 -10.23
N PHE A 85 7.89 -2.92 -9.59
CA PHE A 85 6.87 -2.39 -8.70
C PHE A 85 7.52 -1.69 -7.50
N LEU A 86 6.83 -0.69 -6.95
CA LEU A 86 7.24 0.01 -5.74
C LEU A 86 6.51 -0.57 -4.53
N THR A 87 7.19 -0.75 -3.42
CA THR A 87 6.54 -1.22 -2.19
C THR A 87 5.71 -0.10 -1.58
N LEU A 88 4.40 -0.31 -1.47
CA LEU A 88 3.48 0.60 -0.77
C LEU A 88 3.37 0.20 0.70
N LEU A 89 2.96 -1.04 0.95
CA LEU A 89 2.89 -1.62 2.29
C LEU A 89 4.09 -2.56 2.45
N PRO A 90 5.07 -2.23 3.32
CA PRO A 90 6.18 -3.13 3.60
C PRO A 90 5.66 -4.41 4.24
N MET A 91 6.50 -5.46 4.30
CA MET A 91 6.11 -6.74 4.87
C MET A 91 5.50 -6.59 6.26
N ALA A 92 4.21 -6.90 6.35
CA ALA A 92 3.39 -6.70 7.53
C ALA A 92 2.97 -8.04 8.12
N THR A 93 3.15 -8.20 9.42
CA THR A 93 2.74 -9.41 10.15
C THR A 93 1.21 -9.49 10.27
N LEU A 94 0.65 -10.64 9.91
CA LEU A 94 -0.76 -11.00 10.09
C LEU A 94 -0.94 -12.13 11.13
N MET A 95 0.06 -12.99 11.32
CA MET A 95 0.08 -14.00 12.38
C MET A 95 1.45 -14.05 13.05
N SER A 96 1.48 -14.36 14.35
CA SER A 96 2.74 -14.68 15.03
C SER A 96 3.30 -16.02 14.52
N PRO A 97 4.61 -16.30 14.71
CA PRO A 97 5.17 -17.60 14.40
C PRO A 97 4.51 -18.75 15.18
N THR A 98 4.10 -18.50 16.43
CA THR A 98 3.41 -19.48 17.28
C THR A 98 2.02 -19.79 16.74
N ASP A 99 1.24 -18.75 16.41
CA ASP A 99 -0.09 -18.90 15.81
C ASP A 99 -0.02 -19.64 14.49
N SER A 100 0.98 -19.33 13.66
CA SER A 100 1.19 -19.95 12.36
C SER A 100 1.48 -21.46 12.48
N LYS A 101 2.36 -21.86 13.41
CA LYS A 101 2.66 -23.28 13.67
C LYS A 101 1.44 -24.05 14.18
N LEU A 102 0.61 -23.40 15.01
CA LEU A 102 -0.56 -24.02 15.63
C LEU A 102 -1.84 -23.90 14.79
N GLY A 103 -1.83 -23.13 13.70
CA GLY A 103 -3.02 -22.89 12.87
C GLY A 103 -4.13 -22.15 13.62
N LYS A 104 -3.79 -21.27 14.57
CA LYS A 104 -4.75 -20.46 15.34
C LYS A 104 -4.83 -19.04 14.79
N ASN A 105 -5.95 -18.35 14.99
CA ASN A 105 -6.12 -16.94 14.59
C ASN A 105 -5.91 -16.68 13.07
N CYS A 106 -6.19 -17.68 12.23
CA CYS A 106 -5.95 -17.61 10.79
C CYS A 106 -6.87 -16.64 10.04
N SER A 107 -7.99 -16.22 10.63
CA SER A 107 -9.04 -15.41 10.00
C SER A 107 -9.11 -13.97 10.50
N GLY A 108 -8.02 -13.45 11.09
CA GLY A 108 -7.96 -12.08 11.58
C GLY A 108 -8.09 -11.06 10.45
N VAL A 109 -8.73 -9.92 10.74
CA VAL A 109 -8.80 -8.77 9.81
C VAL A 109 -7.78 -7.73 10.25
N ARG A 110 -7.03 -7.18 9.29
CA ARG A 110 -6.11 -6.05 9.52
C ARG A 110 -6.40 -4.92 8.55
N MET A 111 -6.46 -3.70 9.10
CA MET A 111 -6.64 -2.47 8.35
C MET A 111 -5.31 -1.73 8.31
N PHE A 112 -4.90 -1.34 7.12
CA PHE A 112 -3.73 -0.52 6.87
C PHE A 112 -4.17 0.86 6.41
N LYS A 113 -3.56 1.89 6.98
CA LYS A 113 -3.83 3.30 6.68
C LYS A 113 -2.56 3.99 6.20
N GLU A 114 -2.67 5.27 5.87
CA GLU A 114 -1.56 6.09 5.37
C GLU A 114 -0.27 5.97 6.20
N GLY A 115 -0.35 5.90 7.53
CA GLY A 115 0.81 5.74 8.41
C GLY A 115 1.53 4.38 8.31
N ASP A 116 0.92 3.38 7.69
CA ASP A 116 1.53 2.06 7.43
C ASP A 116 2.23 2.02 6.05
N PHE A 117 2.04 3.05 5.22
CA PHE A 117 2.54 3.07 3.84
C PHE A 117 3.85 3.83 3.70
N LEU A 118 4.67 3.42 2.74
CA LEU A 118 5.92 4.11 2.41
C LEU A 118 5.64 5.38 1.59
N ALA A 119 6.15 6.51 2.06
CA ALA A 119 5.89 7.84 1.49
C ALA A 119 6.11 7.98 -0.03
N PRO A 120 7.16 7.41 -0.65
CA PRO A 120 7.35 7.51 -2.10
C PRO A 120 6.20 6.90 -2.89
N ALA A 121 5.62 5.80 -2.41
CA ALA A 121 4.49 5.14 -3.07
C ALA A 121 3.14 5.78 -2.67
N ALA A 122 2.98 6.19 -1.40
CA ALA A 122 1.71 6.70 -0.88
C ALA A 122 1.24 8.02 -1.52
N SER A 123 2.16 8.82 -2.04
CA SER A 123 1.89 10.13 -2.65
C SER A 123 1.47 10.09 -4.13
N GLU A 124 1.51 8.90 -4.74
CA GLU A 124 1.19 8.71 -6.15
C GLU A 124 -0.13 7.96 -6.35
N SER A 125 -0.57 7.85 -7.60
CA SER A 125 -1.77 7.10 -8.00
C SER A 125 -1.41 5.83 -8.75
N TRP A 126 -2.11 4.74 -8.44
CA TRP A 126 -1.79 3.39 -8.87
C TRP A 126 -3.02 2.70 -9.43
N ASP A 127 -2.84 1.92 -10.49
CA ASP A 127 -3.88 1.04 -11.06
C ASP A 127 -3.45 -0.42 -11.09
N ARG A 128 -2.22 -0.74 -10.69
CA ARG A 128 -1.74 -2.11 -10.57
C ARG A 128 -1.27 -2.40 -9.15
N LEU A 129 -1.80 -3.48 -8.59
CA LEU A 129 -1.43 -3.98 -7.27
C LEU A 129 -0.75 -5.33 -7.42
N ARG A 130 0.30 -5.55 -6.63
CA ARG A 130 0.91 -6.86 -6.47
C ARG A 130 0.90 -7.21 -5.00
N VAL A 131 0.17 -8.26 -4.66
CA VAL A 131 0.04 -8.74 -3.28
C VAL A 131 0.87 -10.00 -3.12
N THR A 132 1.74 -10.01 -2.12
CA THR A 132 2.55 -11.17 -1.76
C THR A 132 2.17 -11.64 -0.37
N CYS A 133 1.64 -12.85 -0.29
CA CYS A 133 1.26 -13.55 0.93
C CYS A 133 2.34 -14.57 1.27
N SER A 134 2.72 -14.73 2.53
CA SER A 134 3.74 -15.71 2.92
C SER A 134 3.38 -16.44 4.22
N GLN A 135 3.66 -17.75 4.24
CA GLN A 135 3.48 -18.61 5.40
C GLN A 135 4.70 -19.53 5.56
N PRO A 136 5.83 -19.00 6.11
CA PRO A 136 7.07 -19.76 6.20
C PRO A 136 7.06 -20.77 7.36
N PHE A 137 6.14 -20.65 8.32
CA PHE A 137 6.15 -21.45 9.55
C PHE A 137 5.29 -22.72 9.46
N ASN A 138 4.38 -22.79 8.48
CA ASN A 138 3.51 -23.94 8.28
C ASN A 138 3.08 -24.06 6.80
N ARG A 139 3.95 -24.62 5.95
CA ARG A 139 3.72 -24.75 4.50
C ARG A 139 2.78 -25.89 4.10
N GLN A 140 2.29 -26.66 5.06
CA GLN A 140 1.44 -27.82 4.83
C GLN A 140 -0.05 -27.46 4.89
N GLN A 141 -0.39 -26.39 5.61
CA GLN A 141 -1.76 -25.91 5.70
C GLN A 141 -2.06 -24.96 4.53
N PRO A 142 -3.26 -25.06 3.92
CA PRO A 142 -3.70 -24.08 2.93
C PRO A 142 -3.69 -22.67 3.55
N PHE A 143 -3.19 -21.70 2.80
CA PHE A 143 -3.19 -20.30 3.21
C PHE A 143 -3.46 -19.38 2.03
N GLY A 144 -3.82 -18.14 2.34
CA GLY A 144 -4.13 -17.09 1.39
C GLY A 144 -4.93 -15.98 2.06
N LEU A 145 -5.86 -15.36 1.33
CA LEU A 145 -6.64 -14.23 1.82
C LEU A 145 -8.13 -14.53 1.76
N MET A 146 -8.85 -14.13 2.80
CA MET A 146 -10.31 -14.13 2.79
C MET A 146 -10.85 -13.00 1.91
N PHE A 147 -10.27 -11.80 2.00
CA PHE A 147 -10.60 -10.68 1.13
C PHE A 147 -9.48 -9.64 1.10
N LEU A 148 -9.50 -8.80 0.07
CA LEU A 148 -8.66 -7.60 -0.06
C LEU A 148 -9.54 -6.44 -0.52
N ARG A 149 -9.62 -5.36 0.26
CA ARG A 149 -10.38 -4.16 -0.09
C ARG A 149 -9.48 -2.96 -0.13
N VAL A 150 -9.56 -2.20 -1.20
CA VAL A 150 -8.77 -0.98 -1.40
C VAL A 150 -9.70 0.22 -1.40
N ARG A 151 -9.31 1.29 -0.71
CA ARG A 151 -10.08 2.53 -0.63
C ARG A 151 -9.23 3.75 -0.94
N SER A 152 -9.86 4.70 -1.60
CA SER A 152 -9.31 6.02 -1.88
C SER A 152 -10.08 7.10 -1.13
N LEU A 153 -9.40 8.21 -0.84
CA LEU A 153 -10.04 9.43 -0.33
C LEU A 153 -10.75 10.23 -1.43
N LEU A 154 -10.54 9.90 -2.71
CA LEU A 154 -11.32 10.48 -3.80
C LEU A 154 -12.78 10.03 -3.72
N GLU A 155 -13.71 10.97 -3.91
CA GLU A 155 -15.15 10.66 -3.97
C GLU A 155 -15.46 9.62 -5.07
N PRO A 156 -16.49 8.78 -4.89
CA PRO A 156 -16.96 7.90 -5.95
C PRO A 156 -17.30 8.72 -7.19
N ARG A 157 -16.80 8.34 -8.36
CA ARG A 157 -17.39 8.83 -9.61
C ARG A 157 -18.73 8.11 -9.76
N GLU A 158 -19.80 8.88 -9.91
CA GLU A 158 -21.08 8.34 -10.35
C GLU A 158 -20.92 7.92 -11.81
N ASP A 159 -20.93 6.62 -12.07
CA ASP A 159 -21.01 6.10 -13.43
C ASP A 159 -22.46 6.32 -13.93
N PRO A 160 -22.68 6.91 -15.11
CA PRO A 160 -24.02 7.09 -15.65
C PRO A 160 -24.53 5.74 -16.19
N GLU A 161 -25.20 4.96 -15.35
CA GLU A 161 -25.92 3.77 -15.82
C GLU A 161 -27.21 4.15 -16.55
N SER A 162 -27.42 3.48 -17.69
CA SER A 162 -28.51 3.69 -18.64
C SER A 162 -29.89 3.55 -17.99
N SER A 163 -30.63 4.65 -17.87
CA SER A 163 -32.06 4.59 -17.60
C SER A 163 -32.80 4.19 -18.86
N GLN A 164 -33.34 2.97 -18.88
CA GLN A 164 -34.38 2.58 -19.82
C GLN A 164 -35.59 3.50 -19.62
N ALA A 165 -36.06 4.07 -20.72
CA ALA A 165 -37.23 4.91 -20.78
C ALA A 165 -38.48 4.10 -20.46
N THR A 166 -39.26 4.58 -19.48
CA THR A 166 -40.68 4.31 -19.40
C THR A 166 -41.40 5.64 -19.53
N GLU A 167 -42.05 5.83 -20.66
CA GLU A 167 -42.92 6.95 -20.96
C GLU A 167 -44.13 6.96 -20.02
N HIS A 168 -44.38 8.08 -19.34
CA HIS A 168 -45.73 8.54 -19.07
C HIS A 168 -45.81 10.06 -19.14
N ASN A 169 -46.81 10.52 -19.88
CA ASN A 169 -47.11 11.87 -20.29
C ASN A 169 -47.74 12.74 -19.19
N GLN A 170 -47.44 14.04 -19.27
CA GLN A 170 -48.26 15.23 -18.93
C GLN A 170 -48.58 15.43 -17.43
N GLU A 171 -48.41 16.60 -16.81
CA GLU A 171 -48.81 17.94 -17.24
C GLU A 171 -47.86 19.07 -16.75
N GLU A 172 -48.00 20.18 -17.46
CA GLU A 172 -47.29 21.47 -17.45
C GLU A 172 -47.66 22.35 -16.24
N SER A 173 -46.68 22.92 -15.50
CA SER A 173 -46.79 24.29 -14.97
C SER A 173 -45.49 24.87 -14.38
N SER A 174 -45.12 26.04 -14.92
CA SER A 174 -44.40 27.19 -14.35
C SER A 174 -43.00 27.04 -13.69
N VAL A 175 -42.06 27.76 -14.30
CA VAL A 175 -40.72 28.16 -13.84
C VAL A 175 -40.73 28.89 -12.48
N GLN A 176 -39.95 28.43 -11.49
CA GLN A 176 -39.19 29.26 -10.52
C GLN A 176 -37.97 28.48 -9.95
N ALA A 177 -36.91 29.23 -9.58
CA ALA A 177 -35.53 28.83 -9.27
C ALA A 177 -35.33 27.86 -8.07
N PRO A 178 -34.20 27.12 -7.97
CA PRO A 178 -34.05 26.05 -6.99
C PRO A 178 -33.88 26.61 -5.57
N GLU A 179 -34.90 26.36 -4.75
CA GLU A 179 -34.94 26.69 -3.35
C GLU A 179 -33.94 25.86 -2.53
N ALA A 180 -33.50 26.45 -1.43
CA ALA A 180 -32.50 25.94 -0.53
C ALA A 180 -32.78 24.50 -0.05
N SER A 181 -31.82 23.61 -0.31
CA SER A 181 -31.29 22.64 0.66
C SER A 181 -32.25 22.25 1.80
N PRO A 182 -33.09 21.20 1.64
CA PRO A 182 -34.11 20.80 2.62
C PRO A 182 -33.56 20.43 4.01
N TRP A 183 -32.24 20.25 4.13
CA TRP A 183 -31.55 19.99 5.40
C TRP A 183 -31.43 21.21 6.33
N LEU A 184 -31.60 22.44 5.82
CA LEU A 184 -31.62 23.65 6.65
C LEU A 184 -32.95 23.88 7.38
N ALA A 185 -34.01 23.16 7.00
CA ALA A 185 -35.31 23.25 7.64
C ALA A 185 -35.36 22.57 9.02
N SER A 186 -34.39 21.70 9.33
CA SER A 186 -34.33 21.00 10.62
C SER A 186 -33.67 21.86 11.72
N PRO A 187 -34.38 22.19 12.81
CA PRO A 187 -33.81 22.96 13.92
C PRO A 187 -32.67 22.25 14.67
N ALA A 188 -32.55 20.94 14.51
CA ALA A 188 -31.46 20.15 15.08
C ALA A 188 -30.16 20.36 14.28
N ILE A 189 -30.26 20.41 12.95
CA ILE A 189 -29.11 20.52 12.04
C ILE A 189 -28.51 21.94 12.10
N ARG A 190 -29.34 22.97 12.25
CA ARG A 190 -28.84 24.35 12.39
C ARG A 190 -28.01 24.54 13.67
N ARG A 191 -28.38 23.89 14.78
CA ARG A 191 -27.68 24.04 16.06
C ARG A 191 -26.32 23.34 16.12
N THR A 192 -26.13 22.25 15.35
CA THR A 192 -24.86 21.52 15.33
C THR A 192 -23.82 22.17 14.44
N PHE A 193 -24.23 22.82 13.34
CA PHE A 193 -23.28 23.39 12.37
C PHE A 193 -23.11 24.91 12.47
N PHE A 194 -24.03 25.63 13.13
CA PHE A 194 -23.95 27.07 13.34
C PHE A 194 -24.36 27.41 14.79
N PRO A 195 -23.49 27.18 15.78
CA PRO A 195 -23.75 27.58 17.15
C PRO A 195 -23.80 29.12 17.26
N ASP A 196 -24.80 29.65 17.98
CA ASP A 196 -24.92 31.09 18.24
C ASP A 196 -23.67 31.62 18.95
N PRO A 197 -23.13 32.79 18.56
CA PRO A 197 -22.00 33.39 19.26
C PRO A 197 -22.42 33.77 20.68
N GLN A 198 -21.80 33.12 21.67
CA GLN A 198 -21.94 33.47 23.08
C GLN A 198 -21.33 34.86 23.34
N PRO A 199 -21.94 35.71 24.19
CA PRO A 199 -21.34 36.96 24.59
C PRO A 199 -20.05 36.70 25.41
N TYR A 200 -18.95 37.22 24.90
CA TYR A 200 -17.62 37.17 25.52
C TYR A 200 -17.62 37.93 26.85
N VAL A 201 -17.39 37.21 27.96
CA VAL A 201 -17.04 37.80 29.25
C VAL A 201 -15.52 37.82 29.36
N ALA A 202 -14.93 39.01 29.40
CA ALA A 202 -13.50 39.22 29.53
C ALA A 202 -12.99 38.73 30.92
N PRO A 203 -11.87 38.00 31.01
CA PRO A 203 -11.25 37.70 32.29
C PRO A 203 -10.56 38.95 32.84
N ARG A 204 -10.85 39.26 34.11
CA ARG A 204 -10.13 40.29 34.89
C ARG A 204 -8.66 39.88 35.05
N ALA A 205 -7.77 40.84 34.80
CA ALA A 205 -6.38 40.77 35.21
C ALA A 205 -6.30 40.67 36.74
N SER A 206 -5.48 39.74 37.24
CA SER A 206 -5.01 39.74 38.62
C SER A 206 -3.49 39.81 38.61
N GLU A 207 -2.98 40.94 39.10
CA GLU A 207 -1.61 41.15 39.54
C GLU A 207 -1.14 40.00 40.44
N ASN A 208 0.05 39.48 40.14
CA ASN A 208 1.09 39.18 41.14
C ASN A 208 2.34 38.68 40.40
N ALA A 209 3.14 39.64 39.94
CA ALA A 209 4.56 39.43 39.66
C ALA A 209 5.32 40.07 40.82
N GLN A 210 5.87 39.25 41.73
CA GLN A 210 7.08 39.54 42.51
C GLN A 210 7.37 38.42 43.51
N ARG A 211 8.64 38.01 43.55
CA ARG A 211 9.35 37.16 44.52
C ARG A 211 9.39 35.65 44.20
N GLU A 212 10.46 35.24 43.53
CA GLU A 212 11.36 34.19 44.02
C GLU A 212 12.57 34.11 43.08
N ALA A 213 13.56 34.96 43.36
CA ALA A 213 14.92 34.89 42.84
C ALA A 213 15.86 35.07 44.03
N GLU A 214 15.95 34.02 44.85
CA GLU A 214 16.90 33.76 45.93
C GLU A 214 16.46 32.36 46.40
N GLU A 215 17.21 31.29 46.21
CA GLU A 215 18.31 30.95 47.09
C GLU A 215 19.03 29.72 46.50
N ALA A 216 20.32 29.85 46.22
CA ALA A 216 21.21 28.72 45.97
C ALA A 216 22.13 28.58 47.19
N PRO A 217 22.16 27.42 47.88
CA PRO A 217 23.23 27.14 48.81
C PRO A 217 24.38 26.44 48.10
N SER A 218 25.50 27.18 48.09
CA SER A 218 26.86 26.75 47.86
C SER A 218 27.29 25.61 48.79
N LEU A 219 27.77 24.50 48.25
CA LEU A 219 28.78 23.65 48.90
C LEU A 219 29.79 23.17 47.86
N TRP A 220 31.00 23.75 47.96
CA TRP A 220 32.23 23.25 47.39
C TRP A 220 32.58 21.85 47.92
N CYS A 221 33.06 20.98 47.03
CA CYS A 221 34.14 20.06 47.37
C CYS A 221 35.02 19.82 46.12
N PRO A 222 36.35 20.02 46.19
CA PRO A 222 37.28 19.88 45.08
C PRO A 222 37.79 18.43 44.97
N GLN A 223 38.44 18.12 43.84
CA GLN A 223 39.14 16.86 43.53
C GLN A 223 38.32 15.85 42.68
N TRP A 224 38.21 16.12 41.38
CA TRP A 224 39.01 15.45 40.35
C TRP A 224 39.11 16.31 39.09
N SER A 225 40.36 16.55 38.70
CA SER A 225 40.77 17.28 37.51
C SER A 225 40.67 16.43 36.23
N LEU A 226 40.50 17.17 35.13
CA LEU A 226 41.05 16.93 33.78
C LEU A 226 40.42 15.83 32.90
N LEU A 227 39.59 16.28 31.94
CA LEU A 227 39.86 16.22 30.48
C LEU A 227 38.75 16.98 29.72
N LEU A 228 38.95 18.29 29.46
CA LEU A 228 39.19 18.91 28.13
C LEU A 228 37.99 18.80 27.16
N LEU A 229 37.05 19.76 27.11
CA LEU A 229 37.06 21.03 26.34
C LEU A 229 37.55 20.94 24.88
N VAL A 230 36.57 21.05 23.96
CA VAL A 230 36.51 21.92 22.75
C VAL A 230 37.41 21.46 21.58
N VAL A 231 36.88 21.27 20.36
CA VAL A 231 36.64 22.34 19.38
C VAL A 231 35.55 21.91 18.38
N SER A 232 34.52 22.74 18.22
CA SER A 232 33.62 22.77 17.07
C SER A 232 34.35 23.26 15.82
N HIS A 233 34.03 22.72 14.63
CA HIS A 233 33.69 23.49 13.40
C HIS A 233 33.34 22.55 12.22
N PRO A 234 32.60 23.04 11.20
CA PRO A 234 31.75 22.23 10.30
C PRO A 234 32.48 21.69 9.06
N MET A 235 31.95 20.60 8.52
CA MET A 235 32.48 19.91 7.34
C MET A 235 32.14 20.69 6.04
N ARG A 236 33.17 21.24 5.38
CA ARG A 236 33.10 21.74 4.00
C ARG A 236 33.35 20.58 3.03
N TYR A 237 32.39 20.31 2.17
CA TYR A 237 32.52 19.43 1.02
C TYR A 237 33.15 20.22 -0.14
N GLN A 238 34.34 19.81 -0.60
CA GLN A 238 34.91 20.28 -1.87
C GLN A 238 35.15 19.11 -2.82
N SER A 239 34.67 19.32 -4.05
CA SER A 239 34.85 18.53 -5.24
C SER A 239 36.24 18.75 -5.88
N LYS A 240 36.85 17.70 -6.43
CA LYS A 240 37.75 17.71 -7.61
C LYS A 240 37.91 16.26 -8.09
N ARG A 241 37.32 15.92 -9.24
CA ARG A 241 37.94 15.82 -10.58
C ARG A 241 39.01 14.73 -10.74
N SER A 242 38.61 13.72 -11.53
CA SER A 242 39.27 13.28 -12.76
C SER A 242 40.75 12.85 -12.68
N LEU A 243 40.99 11.55 -12.89
CA LEU A 243 42.10 11.09 -13.72
C LEU A 243 41.81 9.69 -14.28
N SER A 244 41.58 9.69 -15.59
CA SER A 244 41.55 8.55 -16.48
C SER A 244 42.92 7.87 -16.52
N PHE A 245 42.98 6.53 -16.56
CA PHE A 245 44.14 5.82 -17.08
C PHE A 245 43.73 4.64 -17.98
N HIS A 246 44.01 4.88 -19.26
CA HIS A 246 44.52 4.00 -20.31
C HIS A 246 43.97 2.57 -20.51
N ALA A 247 43.39 2.42 -21.71
CA ALA A 247 43.17 1.18 -22.42
C ALA A 247 44.46 0.36 -22.59
N VAL A 248 44.35 -0.95 -22.32
CA VAL A 248 45.31 -1.96 -22.78
C VAL A 248 44.79 -2.54 -24.08
N LEU A 249 45.49 -2.21 -25.16
CA LEU A 249 45.45 -2.89 -26.45
C LEU A 249 46.12 -4.26 -26.31
N GLY A 250 45.36 -5.33 -26.56
CA GLY A 250 45.89 -6.65 -26.87
C GLY A 250 45.55 -7.00 -28.33
N LYS A 251 46.54 -6.90 -29.22
CA LYS A 251 46.50 -7.42 -30.60
C LYS A 251 47.41 -8.66 -30.69
N GLY A 252 46.95 -9.67 -31.40
CA GLY A 252 47.72 -10.78 -31.97
C GLY A 252 47.52 -12.11 -31.24
N ALA A 253 47.40 -13.27 -31.89
CA ALA A 253 47.53 -13.60 -33.30
C ALA A 253 47.05 -15.05 -33.55
N LEU A 254 46.70 -15.33 -34.81
CA LEU A 254 46.77 -16.62 -35.53
C LEU A 254 46.11 -17.89 -34.96
N GLY A 255 45.01 -18.28 -35.62
CA GLY A 255 45.02 -19.46 -36.52
C GLY A 255 44.67 -20.83 -35.92
N ARG A 256 43.56 -21.42 -36.39
CA ARG A 256 43.57 -22.67 -37.18
C ARG A 256 42.15 -23.05 -37.63
N SER A 257 42.09 -23.34 -38.92
CA SER A 257 41.05 -24.07 -39.66
C SER A 257 41.02 -25.54 -39.24
N LEU A 258 39.83 -26.17 -39.27
CA LEU A 258 39.49 -27.59 -39.51
C LEU A 258 38.01 -27.75 -39.07
N SER A 259 37.02 -27.82 -39.95
CA SER A 259 36.62 -28.90 -40.88
C SER A 259 35.33 -29.58 -40.41
N SER A 260 34.31 -29.47 -41.25
CA SER A 260 33.29 -30.47 -41.64
C SER A 260 32.83 -31.52 -40.62
N GLY A 261 31.50 -31.60 -40.44
CA GLY A 261 30.84 -32.72 -39.79
C GLY A 261 29.32 -32.61 -39.79
N ALA A 262 28.70 -32.41 -40.96
CA ALA A 262 27.27 -32.64 -41.13
C ALA A 262 27.05 -34.15 -41.32
N VAL A 263 26.37 -34.79 -40.36
CA VAL A 263 25.86 -36.16 -40.52
C VAL A 263 24.34 -36.11 -40.38
N SER A 264 23.70 -36.42 -41.51
CA SER A 264 22.31 -36.80 -41.65
C SER A 264 22.12 -38.22 -41.12
N SER A 265 21.04 -38.48 -40.37
CA SER A 265 20.38 -39.79 -40.43
C SER A 265 18.96 -39.73 -39.92
N SER A 266 18.06 -39.88 -40.89
CA SER A 266 16.64 -40.19 -40.83
C SER A 266 16.43 -41.67 -40.50
N TYR A 267 15.53 -42.01 -39.56
CA TYR A 267 14.76 -43.28 -39.45
C TYR A 267 13.65 -43.01 -38.41
N SER A 268 12.42 -43.51 -38.42
CA SER A 268 11.63 -44.33 -39.34
C SER A 268 10.17 -44.17 -38.89
N LEU A 269 9.24 -44.12 -39.84
CA LEU A 269 7.81 -44.35 -39.61
C LEU A 269 7.60 -45.80 -39.10
N GLY A 270 6.63 -45.97 -38.21
CA GLY A 270 6.16 -47.26 -37.74
C GLY A 270 4.65 -47.17 -37.44
N LEU A 271 3.89 -47.91 -38.25
CA LEU A 271 2.45 -48.26 -38.17
C LEU A 271 1.44 -47.16 -38.52
#